data_AF-A0A8B9ZDL2-F1
#
_entry.id   AF-A0A8B9ZDL2-F1
#
_cell.length_a   1.000
_cell.length_b   1.000
_cell.length_c   1.000
_cell.angle_alpha   90.00
_cell.angle_beta   90.00
_cell.angle_gamma   90.00
#
_symmetry.space_group_name_H-M   'P 1'
#
loop_
_entity.id
_entity.type
_entity.pdbx_description
1 polymer ?
#
loop_
_entity_poly.entity_id
_entity_poly.type
_entity_poly.pdbx_seq_one_letter_code
_entity_poly.pdbx_strand_id
1 'polypeptide(L)' 'MVNSNYYAMDFLYVTPSHIQAARAGNVVHAILLYRRKLDRGEIPPVSTQGA' A
#
# COMPACT_ATOMS: atom_id res chain seq x y z
N MET A 1 18.01 -9.32 -8.18
CA MET A 1 18.36 -8.79 -6.85
C MET A 1 18.12 -9.90 -5.83
N VAL A 2 19.17 -10.42 -5.19
CA VAL A 2 19.15 -11.70 -4.42
C VAL A 2 19.79 -11.50 -3.04
N ASN A 3 19.28 -10.54 -2.27
CA ASN A 3 19.73 -10.18 -0.90
C ASN A 3 18.54 -10.22 0.09
N SER A 4 18.74 -9.70 1.30
CA SER A 4 17.71 -9.60 2.38
C SER A 4 16.56 -8.62 2.10
N ASN A 5 16.35 -8.23 0.83
CA ASN A 5 15.19 -7.41 0.47
C ASN A 5 13.93 -8.27 0.52
N TYR A 6 12.88 -7.71 1.14
CA TYR A 6 11.57 -8.32 1.18
C TYR A 6 10.70 -7.75 0.07
N TYR A 7 10.06 -8.63 -0.70
CA TYR A 7 9.15 -8.24 -1.77
C TYR A 7 7.76 -8.73 -1.43
N ALA A 8 6.79 -7.84 -1.63
CA ALA A 8 5.38 -8.18 -1.60
C ALA A 8 4.78 -7.79 -2.94
N MET A 9 3.79 -8.56 -3.37
CA MET A 9 2.93 -8.20 -4.48
C MET A 9 1.66 -7.59 -3.91
N ASP A 10 1.25 -6.45 -4.46
CA ASP A 10 -0.01 -5.82 -4.10
C ASP A 10 -1.22 -6.65 -4.58
N PHE A 11 -2.39 -6.37 -4.03
CA PHE A 11 -3.66 -6.94 -4.50
C PHE A 11 -4.23 -6.16 -5.70
N LEU A 12 -3.46 -5.28 -6.36
CA LEU A 12 -3.97 -4.48 -7.48
C LEU A 12 -4.27 -5.30 -8.74
N TYR A 13 -3.96 -6.61 -8.71
CA TYR A 13 -4.31 -7.57 -9.74
C TYR A 13 -5.66 -8.28 -9.51
N VAL A 14 -6.39 -7.99 -8.43
CA VAL A 14 -7.71 -8.61 -8.18
C VAL A 14 -8.78 -8.09 -9.15
N THR A 15 -8.70 -6.81 -9.56
CA THR A 15 -9.55 -6.21 -10.61
C THR A 15 -8.72 -5.30 -11.52
N PRO A 16 -7.86 -5.87 -12.38
CA PRO A 16 -6.84 -5.09 -13.05
C PRO A 16 -7.41 -4.29 -14.22
N SER A 17 -6.97 -3.03 -14.34
CA SER A 17 -6.92 -2.38 -15.65
C SER A 17 -5.71 -2.92 -16.42
N HIS A 18 -5.88 -3.20 -17.72
CA HIS A 18 -4.78 -3.60 -18.60
C HIS A 18 -3.76 -2.47 -18.81
N ILE A 19 -4.12 -1.22 -18.51
CA ILE A 19 -3.26 -0.05 -18.65
C ILE A 19 -2.28 0.01 -17.47
N GLN A 20 -1.00 -0.24 -17.73
CA GLN A 20 0.04 -0.27 -16.69
C GLN A 20 0.15 1.06 -15.94
N ALA A 21 0.07 2.18 -16.66
CA ALA A 21 0.12 3.52 -16.07
C ALA A 21 -1.05 3.78 -15.10
N ALA A 22 -2.24 3.24 -15.39
CA ALA A 22 -3.40 3.36 -14.49
C ALA A 22 -3.17 2.58 -13.19
N ARG A 23 -2.57 1.38 -13.26
CA ARG A 23 -2.20 0.61 -12.06
C ARG A 23 -1.18 1.35 -11.21
N ALA A 24 -0.10 1.82 -11.83
CA ALA A 24 0.93 2.61 -11.13
C ALA A 24 0.35 3.90 -10.50
N GLY A 25 -0.55 4.59 -11.22
CA GLY A 25 -1.24 5.77 -10.71
C GLY A 25 -2.05 5.48 -9.44
N ASN A 26 -2.79 4.37 -9.41
CA ASN A 26 -3.55 3.95 -8.23
C ASN A 26 -2.64 3.60 -7.05
N VAL A 27 -1.52 2.90 -7.27
CA VAL A 27 -0.51 2.62 -6.23
C VAL A 27 -0.03 3.93 -5.60
N VAL A 28 0.43 4.86 -6.42
CA VAL A 28 1.00 6.14 -5.96
C VAL A 28 -0.06 6.94 -5.20
N HIS A 29 -1.28 7.00 -5.74
CA HIS A 29 -2.38 7.70 -5.07
C HIS A 29 -2.69 7.13 -3.67
N ALA A 30 -2.75 5.81 -3.54
CA ALA A 30 -2.99 5.13 -2.26
C ALA A 30 -1.85 5.39 -1.25
N ILE A 31 -0.59 5.34 -1.69
CA ILE A 31 0.58 5.64 -0.84
C ILE A 31 0.53 7.09 -0.33
N LEU A 32 0.19 8.05 -1.20
CA LEU A 32 0.07 9.46 -0.81
C LEU A 32 -1.11 9.71 0.13
N LEU A 33 -2.22 8.99 -0.04
CA LEU A 33 -3.34 9.01 0.91
C LEU A 33 -2.91 8.48 2.29
N TYR A 34 -2.22 7.33 2.33
CA TYR A 34 -1.69 6.77 3.56
C TYR A 34 -0.74 7.76 4.26
N ARG A 35 0.19 8.35 3.52
CA ARG A 35 1.14 9.34 4.06
C ARG A 35 0.41 10.52 4.70
N ARG A 36 -0.61 11.08 4.05
CA ARG A 36 -1.41 12.19 4.59
C ARG A 36 -2.14 11.81 5.88
N LYS A 37 -2.75 10.63 5.93
CA LYS A 37 -3.42 10.13 7.14
C LYS A 37 -2.43 9.93 8.28
N LEU A 38 -1.25 9.39 7.97
CA LEU A 38 -0.17 9.19 8.93
C LEU A 38 0.32 10.52 9.52
N ASP A 39 0.58 11.52 8.67
CA ASP A 39 1.04 12.84 9.11
C ASP A 39 0.03 13.56 10.02
N ARG A 40 -1.26 13.30 9.83
CA ARG A 40 -2.34 13.88 10.64
C ARG A 40 -2.67 13.08 11.89
N GLY A 41 -2.03 11.93 12.10
CA GLY A 41 -2.38 11.03 13.21
C GLY A 41 -3.77 10.40 13.07
N GLU A 42 -4.32 10.32 11.85
CA GLU A 42 -5.64 9.73 11.57
C GLU A 42 -5.61 8.20 11.50
N ILE A 43 -4.43 7.59 11.57
CA ILE A 43 -4.26 6.13 11.54
C ILE A 43 -4.31 5.61 12.98
N PRO A 44 -5.31 4.80 13.36
CA PRO A 44 -5.37 4.23 14.69
C PRO A 44 -4.18 3.29 14.91
N PRO A 45 -3.64 3.20 16.14
CA PRO A 45 -2.60 2.24 16.44
C PRO A 45 -3.14 0.82 16.20
N VAL A 46 -2.28 -0.05 15.67
CA VAL A 46 -2.59 -1.47 15.57
C VAL A 46 -2.58 -2.02 17.00
N SER A 47 -3.76 -2.15 17.62
CA SER A 47 -3.89 -2.74 18.94
C SER A 47 -3.86 -4.26 18.81
N THR A 48 -2.78 -4.90 19.24
CA THR A 48 -2.80 -6.32 19.56
C THR A 48 -3.45 -6.48 20.93
N GLN A 49 -4.77 -6.26 21.04
CA GLN A 49 -5.49 -6.88 22.16
C GLN A 49 -5.34 -8.39 21.95
N GLY A 50 -4.74 -9.04 22.94
CA GLY A 50 -4.17 -10.39 22.85
C GLY A 50 -5.16 -11.43 22.33
N ALA A 51 -4.58 -12.48 21.76
CA ALA A 51 -5.23 -13.77 21.63
C ALA A 51 -5.82 -14.25 22.97
#